data_AF-A0A2G9U411-F1
#
_entry.id   AF-A0A2G9U411-F1
#
_cell.length_a   1.000
_cell.length_b   1.000
_cell.length_c   1.000
_cell.angle_alpha   90.00
_cell.angle_beta   90.00
_cell.angle_gamma   90.00
#
_symmetry.space_group_name_H-M   'P 1'
#
loop_
_entity.id
_entity.type
_entity.pdbx_description
1 polymer ?
#
loop_
_entity_poly.entity_id
_entity_poly.type
_entity_poly.pdbx_seq_one_letter_code
_entity_poly.pdbx_strand_id
1 'polypeptide(L)'
;MLPKMTLCTGTMSVEHTETYTACWYYLMVGGYTLEDEERSGRPSELNLSELRRVVRTDPFQSTREMESTLCVHSFTIESELKKSVMKKKHGQYVPHHLEPVDRVDACLTLLNLHRENRWLEHLIISDKERIYYNNFHRRAQWVDPGETLKEVLKDVHPKK
;
A
#
# COMPACT_ATOMS: atom_id res chain seq x y z
N MET A 1 -6.11 -2.69 43.80
CA MET A 1 -6.85 -2.03 42.70
C MET A 1 -6.39 -0.59 42.67
N LEU A 2 -5.53 -0.20 41.73
CA LEU A 2 -5.11 1.20 41.59
C LEU A 2 -6.15 1.97 40.77
N PRO A 3 -6.53 3.18 41.17
CA PRO A 3 -7.45 4.02 40.41
C PRO A 3 -6.78 4.49 39.12
N LYS A 4 -7.44 4.30 37.98
CA LYS A 4 -7.04 4.92 36.71
C LYS A 4 -7.47 6.40 36.77
N MET A 5 -6.53 7.33 36.70
CA MET A 5 -6.82 8.76 36.58
C MET A 5 -6.93 9.09 35.09
N THR A 6 -8.14 9.38 34.61
CA THR A 6 -8.39 9.86 33.25
C THR A 6 -8.34 11.38 33.26
N LEU A 7 -7.39 11.98 32.54
CA LEU A 7 -7.28 13.44 32.38
C LEU A 7 -8.37 13.94 31.42
N CYS A 8 -9.50 14.40 31.96
CA CYS A 8 -10.50 15.14 31.20
C CYS A 8 -10.07 16.60 31.05
N THR A 9 -9.75 17.05 29.84
CA THR A 9 -9.55 18.47 29.54
C THR A 9 -10.89 19.13 29.26
N GLY A 10 -11.40 19.89 30.24
CA GLY A 10 -12.60 20.70 30.08
C GLY A 10 -12.65 21.83 31.11
N THR A 11 -12.56 23.07 30.60
CA THR A 11 -12.92 24.36 31.24
C THR A 11 -12.20 24.75 32.54
N MET A 12 -11.73 26.00 32.59
CA MET A 12 -11.03 26.58 33.74
C MET A 12 -11.92 26.68 34.99
N SER A 13 -11.88 25.68 35.85
CA SER A 13 -12.31 25.74 37.24
C SER A 13 -11.21 25.21 38.18
N VAL A 14 -11.32 25.56 39.46
CA VAL A 14 -10.30 25.62 40.55
C VAL A 14 -9.69 24.26 40.98
N GLU A 15 -9.76 23.24 40.13
CA GLU A 15 -9.56 21.81 40.43
C GLU A 15 -8.18 21.30 39.95
N HIS A 16 -7.34 22.22 39.42
CA HIS A 16 -6.04 21.91 38.82
C HIS A 16 -4.89 21.69 39.83
N THR A 17 -5.07 21.98 41.13
CA THR A 17 -4.01 21.83 42.15
C THR A 17 -3.91 20.41 42.70
N GLU A 18 -5.01 19.67 42.77
CA GLU A 18 -5.06 18.29 43.26
C GLU A 18 -4.50 17.30 42.21
N THR A 19 -4.70 17.58 40.92
CA THR A 19 -4.15 16.75 39.82
C THR A 19 -2.64 16.89 39.70
N TYR A 20 -2.09 18.09 39.87
CA TYR A 20 -0.65 18.33 39.81
C TYR A 20 0.11 17.66 40.98
N THR A 21 -0.47 17.69 42.18
CA THR A 21 0.11 17.04 43.37
C THR A 21 0.05 15.52 43.26
N ALA A 22 -1.01 14.96 42.68
CA ALA A 22 -1.10 13.53 42.38
C ALA A 22 -0.08 13.07 41.33
N CYS A 23 0.09 13.83 40.23
CA CYS A 23 1.12 13.55 39.21
C CYS A 23 2.54 13.63 39.81
N TRP A 24 2.79 14.61 40.69
CA TRP A 24 4.07 14.78 41.36
C TRP A 24 4.38 13.63 42.32
N TYR A 25 3.39 13.17 43.10
CA TYR A 25 3.54 11.99 43.96
C TYR A 25 3.79 10.71 43.14
N TYR A 26 3.11 10.52 42.01
CA TYR A 26 3.34 9.38 41.11
C TYR A 26 4.78 9.35 40.56
N LEU A 27 5.33 10.51 40.20
CA LEU A 27 6.73 10.65 39.78
C LEU A 27 7.69 10.29 40.93
N MET A 28 7.38 10.67 42.17
CA MET A 28 8.19 10.37 43.37
C MET A 28 8.15 8.89 43.79
N VAL A 29 7.07 8.17 43.48
CA VAL A 29 6.91 6.73 43.76
C VAL A 29 7.57 5.84 42.69
N GLY A 30 8.23 6.44 41.68
CA GLY A 30 9.00 5.73 40.67
C GLY A 30 8.28 5.52 39.34
N GLY A 31 7.20 6.27 39.07
CA GLY A 31 6.60 6.37 37.74
C GLY A 31 7.43 7.27 36.82
N TYR A 32 8.52 6.76 36.24
CA TYR A 32 9.44 7.55 35.41
C TYR A 32 8.99 7.78 33.96
N THR A 33 7.80 7.30 33.58
CA THR A 33 7.25 7.52 32.24
C THR A 33 6.73 8.94 32.14
N LEU A 34 7.59 9.83 31.60
CA LEU A 34 7.26 11.22 31.26
C LEU A 34 6.48 11.33 29.93
N GLU A 35 6.28 10.21 29.25
CA GLU A 35 5.53 10.16 27.99
C GLU A 35 4.05 10.40 28.26
N ASP A 36 3.47 11.32 27.51
CA ASP A 36 2.03 11.50 27.49
C ASP A 36 1.36 10.21 27.01
N GLU A 37 0.26 9.83 27.65
CA GLU A 37 -0.61 8.80 27.09
C GLU A 37 -1.12 9.24 25.70
N GLU A 38 -1.42 8.24 24.86
CA GLU A 38 -1.94 8.50 23.52
C GLU A 38 -3.22 9.35 23.63
N ARG A 39 -3.11 10.62 23.21
CA ARG A 39 -4.23 11.55 23.23
C ARG A 39 -5.26 11.09 22.20
N SER A 40 -6.54 11.18 22.55
CA SER A 40 -7.66 10.71 21.70
C SER A 40 -7.79 11.42 20.35
N GLY A 41 -7.00 12.46 20.08
CA GLY A 41 -6.93 13.16 18.80
C GLY A 41 -8.28 13.67 18.29
N ARG A 42 -8.29 14.15 17.04
CA ARG A 42 -9.55 14.36 16.29
C ARG A 42 -9.90 13.04 15.61
N PRO A 43 -11.13 12.51 15.79
CA PRO A 43 -11.56 11.31 15.07
C PRO A 43 -11.53 11.59 13.56
N SER A 44 -11.06 10.62 12.78
CA SER A 44 -11.08 10.69 11.32
C SER A 44 -12.53 10.68 10.84
N GLU A 45 -12.92 11.68 10.04
CA GLU A 45 -14.26 11.75 9.42
C GLU A 45 -14.46 10.67 8.35
N LEU A 46 -13.36 10.06 7.87
CA LEU A 46 -13.38 9.08 6.81
C LEU A 46 -13.66 7.68 7.35
N ASN A 47 -14.67 7.01 6.79
CA ASN A 47 -14.93 5.61 7.08
C ASN A 47 -13.92 4.70 6.35
N LEU A 48 -13.00 4.09 7.12
CA LEU A 48 -11.95 3.21 6.58
C LEU A 48 -12.51 2.00 5.83
N SER A 49 -13.65 1.46 6.25
CA SER A 49 -14.28 0.32 5.57
C SER A 49 -14.80 0.71 4.19
N GLU A 50 -15.31 1.93 4.06
CA GLU A 50 -15.80 2.46 2.80
C GLU A 50 -14.65 2.78 1.84
N LEU A 51 -13.57 3.40 2.33
CA LEU A 51 -12.36 3.64 1.54
C LEU A 51 -11.79 2.34 0.98
N ARG A 52 -11.68 1.29 1.80
CA ARG A 52 -11.23 -0.04 1.35
C ARG A 52 -12.16 -0.62 0.29
N ARG A 53 -13.47 -0.44 0.42
CA ARG A 53 -14.46 -0.89 -0.58
C ARG A 53 -14.24 -0.19 -1.92
N VAL A 54 -14.06 1.14 -1.92
CA VAL A 54 -13.81 1.93 -3.13
C VAL A 54 -12.54 1.46 -3.82
N VAL A 55 -11.43 1.36 -3.08
CA VAL A 55 -10.14 0.91 -3.62
C VAL A 55 -10.22 -0.51 -4.18
N ARG A 56 -10.92 -1.44 -3.52
CA ARG A 56 -11.04 -2.82 -4.00
C ARG A 56 -11.90 -2.93 -5.26
N THR A 57 -12.89 -2.04 -5.41
CA THR A 57 -13.76 -1.97 -6.57
C THR A 57 -12.96 -1.54 -7.80
N ASP A 58 -12.22 -0.44 -7.69
CA ASP A 58 -11.31 0.02 -8.75
C ASP A 58 -9.95 0.45 -8.16
N PRO A 59 -8.92 -0.40 -8.25
CA PRO A 59 -7.63 -0.11 -7.66
C PRO A 59 -6.84 0.95 -8.44
N PHE A 60 -7.24 1.30 -9.67
CA PHE A 60 -6.55 2.28 -10.50
C PHE A 60 -6.95 3.73 -10.22
N GLN A 61 -7.93 3.94 -9.33
CA GLN A 61 -8.43 5.27 -9.02
C GLN A 61 -7.35 6.16 -8.38
N SER A 62 -7.36 7.41 -8.78
CA SER A 62 -6.62 8.48 -8.13
C SER A 62 -7.32 8.94 -6.84
N THR A 63 -6.57 9.54 -5.93
CA THR A 63 -7.13 10.13 -4.69
C THR A 63 -8.13 11.25 -4.98
N ARG A 64 -8.03 11.93 -6.14
CA ARG A 64 -9.01 12.94 -6.58
C ARG A 64 -10.33 12.33 -7.06
N GLU A 65 -10.30 11.20 -7.75
CA GLU A 65 -11.53 10.49 -8.14
C GLU A 65 -12.23 9.90 -6.90
N MET A 66 -11.44 9.40 -5.94
CA MET A 66 -11.98 8.94 -4.65
C MET A 66 -12.58 10.08 -3.84
N GLU A 67 -12.01 11.30 -3.88
CA GLU A 67 -12.55 12.49 -3.21
C GLU A 67 -13.97 12.81 -3.67
N SER A 68 -14.25 12.67 -4.97
CA SER A 68 -15.61 12.87 -5.49
C SER A 68 -16.59 11.79 -5.02
N THR A 69 -16.10 10.58 -4.78
CA THR A 69 -16.91 9.43 -4.35
C THR A 69 -17.18 9.43 -2.85
N LEU A 70 -16.16 9.76 -2.05
CA LEU A 70 -16.19 9.74 -0.58
C LEU A 70 -16.55 11.10 0.02
N CYS A 71 -16.62 12.16 -0.80
CA CYS A 71 -16.83 13.55 -0.39
C CYS A 71 -15.83 14.02 0.69
N VAL A 72 -14.62 13.47 0.69
CA VAL A 72 -13.52 13.79 1.60
C VAL A 72 -12.34 14.32 0.79
N HIS A 73 -11.71 15.38 1.27
CA HIS A 73 -10.55 15.98 0.60
C HIS A 73 -9.44 14.95 0.34
N SER A 74 -8.86 14.98 -0.87
CA SER A 74 -7.86 14.00 -1.34
C SER A 74 -6.65 13.82 -0.42
N PHE A 75 -6.24 14.86 0.31
CA PHE A 75 -5.15 14.76 1.30
C PHE A 75 -5.49 13.83 2.47
N THR A 76 -6.72 13.88 2.97
CA THR A 76 -7.19 13.01 4.06
C THR A 76 -7.21 11.56 3.59
N ILE A 77 -7.66 11.31 2.36
CA ILE A 77 -7.64 9.99 1.73
C ILE A 77 -6.21 9.46 1.64
N GLU A 78 -5.26 10.26 1.17
CA GLU A 78 -3.86 9.84 1.07
C GLU A 78 -3.23 9.54 2.44
N SER A 79 -3.52 10.36 3.45
CA SER A 79 -3.06 10.15 4.83
C SER A 79 -3.58 8.84 5.40
N GLU A 80 -4.88 8.57 5.24
CA GLU A 80 -5.49 7.32 5.71
C GLU A 80 -4.97 6.10 4.94
N LEU A 81 -4.76 6.18 3.62
CA LEU A 81 -4.16 5.09 2.84
C LEU A 81 -2.72 4.77 3.29
N LYS A 82 -1.93 5.81 3.61
CA LYS A 82 -0.57 5.65 4.16
C LYS A 82 -0.60 4.97 5.53
N LYS A 83 -1.54 5.34 6.40
CA LYS A 83 -1.75 4.66 7.70
C LYS A 83 -2.20 3.22 7.49
N SER A 84 -3.06 2.97 6.50
CA SER A 84 -3.67 1.68 6.25
C SER A 84 -2.76 0.70 5.50
N VAL A 85 -1.43 0.76 5.66
CA VAL A 85 -0.40 -0.13 5.04
C VAL A 85 -0.51 -0.35 3.51
N MET A 86 -1.48 0.28 2.84
CA MET A 86 -1.74 0.16 1.42
C MET A 86 -0.70 0.98 0.67
N LYS A 87 -0.21 0.43 -0.44
CA LYS A 87 0.81 1.08 -1.24
C LYS A 87 0.34 1.21 -2.68
N LYS A 88 0.62 2.38 -3.26
CA LYS A 88 0.46 2.60 -4.69
C LYS A 88 1.63 1.98 -5.44
N LYS A 89 1.36 1.00 -6.29
CA LYS A 89 2.36 0.24 -7.07
C LYS A 89 1.97 0.24 -8.54
N HIS A 90 2.92 0.26 -9.47
CA HIS A 90 2.59 0.08 -10.89
C HIS A 90 2.10 -1.34 -11.17
N GLY A 91 1.09 -1.47 -12.03
CA GLY A 91 0.57 -2.77 -12.44
C GLY A 91 1.63 -3.68 -13.03
N GLN A 92 1.50 -4.98 -12.78
CA GLN A 92 2.35 -6.00 -13.38
C GLN A 92 2.09 -6.07 -14.89
N TYR A 93 3.16 -6.06 -15.68
CA TYR A 93 3.04 -6.35 -17.09
C TYR A 93 2.94 -7.83 -17.30
N VAL A 94 2.00 -8.22 -18.14
CA VAL A 94 2.01 -9.55 -18.73
C VAL A 94 2.05 -9.35 -20.24
N PRO A 95 3.20 -9.62 -20.88
CA PRO A 95 3.36 -9.46 -22.32
C PRO A 95 2.34 -10.28 -23.12
N HIS A 96 2.12 -11.52 -22.70
CA HIS A 96 1.20 -12.47 -23.31
C HIS A 96 0.58 -13.36 -22.24
N HIS A 97 -0.72 -13.62 -22.35
CA HIS A 97 -1.40 -14.63 -21.56
C HIS A 97 -1.15 -15.99 -22.20
N LEU A 98 -0.09 -16.66 -21.77
CA LEU A 98 0.34 -17.97 -22.29
C LEU A 98 -0.05 -19.07 -21.30
N GLU A 99 -0.52 -20.20 -21.82
CA GLU A 99 -0.73 -21.38 -20.99
C GLU A 99 0.60 -21.87 -20.39
N PRO A 100 0.62 -22.26 -19.11
CA PRO A 100 1.87 -22.58 -18.41
C PRO A 100 2.59 -23.81 -18.97
N VAL A 101 1.85 -24.73 -19.60
CA VAL A 101 2.36 -26.03 -20.06
C VAL A 101 3.46 -25.87 -21.11
N ASP A 102 3.21 -25.07 -22.15
CA ASP A 102 4.15 -24.91 -23.27
C ASP A 102 5.48 -24.27 -22.85
N ARG A 103 5.44 -23.37 -21.86
CA ARG A 103 6.65 -22.69 -21.36
C ARG A 103 7.46 -23.58 -20.43
N VAL A 104 6.80 -24.34 -19.56
CA VAL A 104 7.50 -25.19 -18.60
C VAL A 104 8.26 -26.29 -19.35
N ASP A 105 7.64 -26.95 -20.31
CA ASP A 105 8.26 -28.03 -21.08
C ASP A 105 9.43 -27.54 -21.93
N ALA A 106 9.28 -26.39 -22.59
CA ALA A 106 10.37 -25.75 -23.34
C ALA A 106 11.55 -25.40 -22.43
N CYS A 107 11.29 -24.79 -21.26
CA CYS A 107 12.32 -24.44 -20.28
C CYS A 107 13.03 -25.69 -19.72
N LEU A 108 12.29 -26.76 -19.39
CA LEU A 108 12.86 -28.01 -18.89
C LEU A 108 13.78 -28.66 -19.93
N THR A 109 13.35 -28.66 -21.20
CA THR A 109 14.16 -29.18 -22.31
C THR A 109 15.47 -28.40 -22.46
N LEU A 110 15.41 -27.07 -22.47
CA LEU A 110 16.60 -26.22 -22.55
C LEU A 110 17.52 -26.37 -21.33
N LEU A 111 16.95 -26.55 -20.13
CA LEU A 111 17.72 -26.76 -18.91
C LEU A 111 18.49 -28.07 -18.94
N ASN A 112 17.87 -29.16 -19.42
CA ASN A 112 18.54 -30.45 -19.59
C ASN A 112 19.65 -30.35 -20.65
N LEU A 113 19.38 -29.72 -21.78
CA LEU A 113 20.38 -29.47 -22.82
C LEU A 113 21.59 -28.68 -22.28
N HIS A 114 21.36 -27.73 -21.38
CA HIS A 114 22.42 -26.94 -20.76
C HIS A 114 23.34 -27.75 -19.85
N ARG A 115 22.82 -28.78 -19.18
CA ARG A 115 23.63 -29.65 -18.30
C ARG A 115 24.62 -30.50 -19.09
N GLU A 116 24.23 -30.89 -20.29
CA GLU A 116 25.02 -31.80 -21.14
C GLU A 116 25.91 -31.06 -22.13
N ASN A 117 25.53 -29.84 -22.53
CA ASN A 117 26.19 -29.10 -23.60
C ASN A 117 26.39 -27.61 -23.27
N ARG A 118 27.48 -27.03 -23.75
CA ARG A 118 27.76 -25.58 -23.65
C ARG A 118 27.14 -24.78 -24.81
N TRP A 119 25.88 -25.05 -25.12
CA TRP A 119 25.20 -24.45 -26.28
C TRP A 119 25.07 -22.92 -26.18
N LEU A 120 25.08 -22.36 -24.97
CA LEU A 120 25.09 -20.90 -24.74
C LEU A 120 26.34 -20.20 -25.31
N GLU A 121 27.49 -20.88 -25.38
CA GLU A 121 28.73 -20.30 -25.95
C GLU A 121 28.59 -20.04 -27.47
N HIS A 122 27.64 -20.70 -28.12
CA HIS A 122 27.39 -20.63 -29.56
C HIS A 122 26.04 -19.99 -29.90
N LEU A 123 25.30 -19.53 -28.88
CA LEU A 123 23.97 -18.96 -29.06
C LEU A 123 24.09 -17.54 -29.62
N ILE A 124 23.60 -17.35 -30.84
CA ILE A 124 23.45 -16.01 -31.44
C ILE A 124 21.97 -15.64 -31.38
N ILE A 125 21.64 -14.60 -30.60
CA ILE A 125 20.28 -14.08 -30.47
C ILE A 125 20.18 -12.79 -31.28
N SER A 126 19.12 -12.66 -32.08
CA SER A 126 18.73 -11.39 -32.70
C SER A 126 17.29 -11.11 -32.32
N ASP A 127 17.05 -9.93 -31.73
CA ASP A 127 15.71 -9.41 -31.50
C ASP A 127 15.52 -8.10 -32.27
N LYS A 128 14.27 -7.84 -32.69
CA LYS A 128 13.88 -6.59 -33.34
C LYS A 128 13.10 -5.74 -32.36
N GLU A 129 13.82 -4.84 -31.71
CA GLU A 129 13.20 -3.82 -30.88
C GLU A 129 12.48 -2.79 -31.77
N ARG A 130 11.21 -2.54 -31.46
CA ARG A 130 10.41 -1.49 -32.10
C ARG A 130 10.37 -0.27 -31.19
N ILE A 131 10.89 0.86 -31.66
CA ILE A 131 10.75 2.15 -30.99
C ILE A 131 9.40 2.73 -31.41
N TYR A 132 8.52 2.97 -30.44
CA TYR A 132 7.20 3.54 -30.66
C TYR A 132 7.23 5.06 -30.48
N TYR A 133 6.40 5.77 -31.25
CA TYR A 133 6.19 7.21 -31.05
C TYR A 133 5.42 7.52 -29.77
N ASN A 134 4.53 6.63 -29.33
CA ASN A 134 3.76 6.77 -28.11
C ASN A 134 3.93 5.52 -27.23
N ASN A 135 4.58 5.69 -26.08
CA ASN A 135 4.78 4.62 -25.11
C ASN A 135 3.64 4.64 -24.09
N PHE A 136 2.85 3.57 -24.05
CA PHE A 136 1.78 3.44 -23.06
C PHE A 136 2.38 3.25 -21.66
N HIS A 137 2.20 4.26 -20.80
CA HIS A 137 2.60 4.20 -19.39
C HIS A 137 1.54 3.47 -18.57
N ARG A 138 1.99 2.59 -17.66
CA ARG A 138 1.09 1.83 -16.78
C ARG A 138 0.55 2.72 -15.68
N ARG A 139 -0.76 2.62 -15.44
CA ARG A 139 -1.40 3.22 -14.28
C ARG A 139 -0.96 2.47 -13.01
N ALA A 140 -0.79 3.24 -11.95
CA ALA A 140 -0.50 2.69 -10.64
C ALA A 140 -1.80 2.29 -9.93
N GLN A 141 -1.72 1.20 -9.20
CA GLN A 141 -2.79 0.55 -8.46
C GLN A 141 -2.54 0.66 -6.97
N TRP A 142 -3.59 0.84 -6.18
CA TRP A 142 -3.55 0.66 -4.73
C TRP A 142 -3.69 -0.81 -4.38
N VAL A 143 -2.75 -1.35 -3.60
CA VAL A 143 -2.70 -2.77 -3.26
C VAL A 143 -2.36 -2.95 -1.78
N ASP A 144 -2.98 -3.95 -1.17
CA ASP A 144 -2.70 -4.35 0.21
C ASP A 144 -1.31 -5.01 0.36
N PRO A 145 -0.76 -5.06 1.58
CA PRO A 145 0.49 -5.77 1.83
C PRO A 145 0.37 -7.25 1.47
N GLY A 146 1.27 -7.76 0.63
CA GLY A 146 1.33 -9.17 0.24
C GLY A 146 0.38 -9.57 -0.89
N GLU A 147 -0.52 -8.68 -1.32
CA GLU A 147 -1.44 -8.97 -2.42
C GLU A 147 -0.76 -8.80 -3.79
N THR A 148 -1.14 -9.65 -4.74
CA THR A 148 -0.65 -9.62 -6.12
C THR A 148 -1.29 -8.47 -6.91
N LEU A 149 -0.49 -7.78 -7.71
CA LEU A 149 -0.95 -6.70 -8.59
C LEU A 149 -1.91 -7.26 -9.64
N LYS A 150 -2.98 -6.51 -9.97
CA LYS A 150 -3.79 -6.89 -11.13
C LYS A 150 -2.96 -6.76 -12.39
N GLU A 151 -3.02 -7.78 -13.24
CA GLU A 151 -2.33 -7.81 -14.51
C GLU A 151 -2.89 -6.73 -15.43
N VAL A 152 -1.99 -5.98 -16.05
CA VAL A 152 -2.35 -5.06 -17.13
C VAL A 152 -1.84 -5.68 -18.41
N LEU A 153 -2.78 -6.07 -19.27
CA LEU A 153 -2.46 -6.59 -20.59
C LEU A 153 -1.74 -5.51 -21.40
N LYS A 154 -0.64 -5.92 -22.03
CA LYS A 154 -0.07 -5.13 -23.12
C LYS A 154 -1.08 -5.17 -24.26
N ASP A 155 -1.56 -4.01 -24.68
CA ASP A 155 -2.37 -3.91 -25.90
C ASP A 155 -1.45 -4.25 -27.08
N VAL A 156 -1.50 -5.51 -27.51
CA VAL A 156 -0.80 -5.99 -28.70
C VAL A 156 -1.68 -5.56 -29.85
N HIS A 157 -1.19 -4.60 -30.66
CA HIS A 157 -1.93 -4.02 -31.79
C HIS A 157 -2.78 -5.06 -32.55
N PRO A 158 -3.98 -4.67 -33.02
CA PRO A 158 -4.76 -5.52 -33.91
C PRO A 158 -3.88 -5.89 -35.10
N LYS A 159 -3.77 -7.19 -35.37
CA LYS A 159 -3.12 -7.70 -36.58
C LYS A 159 -3.85 -7.08 -37.78
N LYS A 160 -3.11 -6.39 -38.64
CA LYS A 160 -3.59 -6.03 -39.98
C LYS A 160 -3.78 -7.28 -40.82
#